data_AF-A0A5E7YMI1-F1
#
_entry.id   AF-A0A5E7YMI1-F1
#
_cell.length_a   1.000
_cell.length_b   1.000
_cell.length_c   1.000
_cell.angle_alpha   90.00
_cell.angle_beta   90.00
_cell.angle_gamma   90.00
#
_symmetry.space_group_name_H-M   'P 1'
#
loop_
_entity.id
_entity.type
_entity.pdbx_description
1 polymer ?
#
loop_
_entity_poly.entity_id
_entity_poly.type
_entity_poly.pdbx_seq_one_letter_code
_entity_poly.pdbx_strand_id
1 'polypeptide(L)'
;MTGADPEGGVGELFQRLIEDGREVARSEIALQRARVLARVDRYRAAAIFFAVAGALALAALVALLVGLIMTMAPRIGPGWATTVTVGGAILVAGLFALIGRGRLEPREV
;
A
#
# COMPACT_ATOMS: atom_id res chain seq x y z
N MET A 1 10.03 -10.69 69.76
CA MET A 1 8.99 -9.79 69.21
C MET A 1 9.60 -9.21 67.95
N THR A 2 9.34 -9.69 66.73
CA THR A 2 8.09 -10.19 66.14
C THR A 2 8.40 -11.20 65.01
N GLY A 3 7.48 -12.11 64.75
CA GLY A 3 7.65 -13.34 63.98
C GLY A 3 7.96 -13.16 62.49
N ALA A 4 8.82 -14.05 61.98
CA ALA A 4 8.99 -14.29 60.56
C ALA A 4 7.99 -15.37 60.16
N ASP A 5 6.86 -14.97 59.57
CA ASP A 5 5.94 -15.90 58.92
C ASP A 5 6.60 -16.47 57.65
N PRO A 6 6.83 -17.79 57.55
CA PRO A 6 7.40 -18.42 56.36
C PRO A 6 6.44 -18.46 55.16
N GLU A 7 5.19 -18.06 55.35
CA GLU A 7 4.09 -18.25 54.41
C GLU A 7 3.98 -17.13 53.35
N GLY A 8 4.78 -16.06 53.46
CA GLY A 8 4.82 -14.97 52.47
C GLY A 8 5.94 -15.08 51.41
N GLY A 9 6.93 -15.96 51.57
CA GLY A 9 8.23 -15.80 50.90
C GLY A 9 8.32 -16.23 49.43
N VAL A 10 7.61 -17.29 49.02
CA VAL A 10 7.73 -17.86 47.66
C VAL A 10 6.54 -17.47 46.78
N GLY A 11 5.34 -17.43 47.37
CA GLY A 11 4.13 -16.97 46.68
C GLY A 11 4.26 -15.52 46.23
N GLU A 12 4.79 -14.64 47.07
CA GLU A 12 4.97 -13.22 46.72
C GLU A 12 6.03 -13.02 45.64
N LEU A 13 7.13 -13.79 45.65
CA LEU A 13 8.13 -13.77 44.58
C LEU A 13 7.55 -14.25 43.25
N PHE A 14 6.73 -15.29 43.28
CA PHE A 14 6.06 -15.81 42.08
C PHE A 14 5.05 -14.80 41.53
N GLN A 15 4.32 -14.13 42.42
CA GLN A 15 3.36 -13.08 42.07
C GLN A 15 4.07 -11.89 41.44
N ARG A 16 5.22 -11.45 41.99
CA ARG A 16 6.07 -10.41 41.40
C ARG A 16 6.65 -10.82 40.04
N LEU A 17 7.08 -12.07 39.87
CA LEU A 17 7.58 -12.57 38.59
C LEU A 17 6.51 -12.54 37.49
N ILE A 18 5.25 -12.87 37.84
CA ILE A 18 4.11 -12.80 36.93
C ILE A 18 3.78 -11.35 36.59
N GLU A 19 3.80 -10.46 37.58
CA GLU A 19 3.55 -9.03 37.40
C GLU A 19 4.60 -8.41 36.47
N ASP A 20 5.88 -8.66 36.72
CA ASP A 20 7.01 -8.20 35.89
C ASP A 20 6.96 -8.81 34.48
N GLY A 21 6.64 -10.10 34.35
CA GLY A 21 6.46 -10.75 33.05
C GLY A 21 5.33 -10.13 32.22
N ARG A 22 4.22 -9.75 32.87
CA ARG A 22 3.13 -9.01 32.24
C ARG A 22 3.53 -7.59 31.85
N GLU A 23 4.32 -6.92 32.68
CA GLU A 23 4.87 -5.59 32.39
C GLU A 23 5.70 -5.62 31.10
N VAL A 24 6.63 -6.57 31.00
CA VAL A 24 7.49 -6.76 29.83
C VAL A 24 6.67 -7.10 28.58
N ALA A 25 5.72 -8.04 28.69
CA ALA A 25 4.84 -8.40 27.57
C ALA A 25 4.02 -7.20 27.06
N ARG A 26 3.49 -6.37 27.98
CA ARG A 26 2.77 -5.13 27.61
C ARG A 26 3.68 -4.15 26.85
N SER A 27 4.94 -4.03 27.26
CA SER A 27 5.92 -3.14 26.62
C SER A 27 6.27 -3.58 25.20
N GLU A 28 6.41 -4.88 24.95
CA GLU A 28 6.68 -5.41 23.62
C GLU A 28 5.47 -5.24 22.69
N ILE A 29 4.26 -5.48 23.19
CA ILE A 29 3.03 -5.25 22.43
C ILE A 29 2.93 -3.77 22.05
N ALA A 30 3.24 -2.85 22.98
CA ALA A 30 3.25 -1.43 22.71
C ALA A 30 4.33 -1.04 21.67
N LEU A 31 5.52 -1.62 21.76
CA LEU A 31 6.61 -1.40 20.80
C LEU A 31 6.24 -1.90 19.40
N GLN A 32 5.68 -3.10 19.28
CA GLN A 32 5.24 -3.66 18.00
C GLN A 32 4.11 -2.83 17.40
N ARG A 33 3.14 -2.43 18.22
CA ARG A 33 2.05 -1.54 17.80
C ARG A 33 2.61 -0.20 17.29
N ALA A 34 3.58 0.39 17.98
CA ALA A 34 4.24 1.62 17.55
C ALA A 34 4.99 1.43 16.21
N ARG A 35 5.70 0.31 16.02
CA ARG A 35 6.37 0.00 14.74
C ARG A 35 5.39 -0.16 13.58
N VAL A 36 4.28 -0.85 13.82
CA VAL A 36 3.21 -1.01 12.81
C VAL A 36 2.61 0.35 12.47
N LEU A 37 2.22 1.15 13.46
CA LEU A 37 1.64 2.49 13.22
C LEU A 37 2.62 3.42 12.51
N ALA A 38 3.89 3.47 12.93
CA ALA A 38 4.92 4.30 12.29
C ALA A 38 5.24 3.87 10.85
N ARG A 39 4.95 2.61 10.49
CA ARG A 39 5.06 2.11 9.12
C ARG A 39 3.80 2.45 8.31
N VAL A 40 2.61 2.26 8.88
CA VAL A 40 1.33 2.63 8.26
C VAL A 40 1.29 4.11 7.92
N ASP A 41 1.74 4.99 8.81
CA ASP A 41 1.68 6.44 8.60
C ASP A 41 2.55 6.89 7.41
N ARG A 42 3.73 6.28 7.25
CA ARG A 42 4.58 6.47 6.07
C ARG A 42 3.92 5.98 4.77
N TYR A 43 3.25 4.84 4.81
CA TYR A 43 2.52 4.33 3.65
C TYR A 43 1.27 5.15 3.34
N ARG A 44 0.61 5.76 4.34
CA ARG A 44 -0.58 6.56 4.15
C ARG A 44 -0.30 7.81 3.32
N ALA A 45 0.76 8.54 3.65
CA ALA A 45 1.17 9.70 2.86
C ALA A 45 1.51 9.29 1.42
N ALA A 46 2.32 8.24 1.25
CA ALA A 46 2.67 7.71 -0.07
C ALA A 46 1.43 7.29 -0.87
N ALA A 47 0.47 6.58 -0.25
CA ALA A 47 -0.77 6.14 -0.88
C ALA A 47 -1.62 7.31 -1.37
N ILE A 48 -1.73 8.40 -0.60
CA ILE A 48 -2.45 9.61 -1.03
C ILE A 48 -1.75 10.23 -2.25
N PHE A 49 -0.43 10.39 -2.20
CA PHE A 49 0.32 10.93 -3.35
C PHE A 49 0.17 10.05 -4.59
N PHE A 50 0.24 8.73 -4.46
CA PHE A 50 0.01 7.80 -5.57
C PHE A 50 -1.42 7.86 -6.09
N ALA A 51 -2.42 8.00 -5.23
CA ALA A 51 -3.81 8.16 -5.64
C ALA A 51 -4.01 9.45 -6.44
N VAL A 52 -3.49 10.58 -5.95
CA VAL A 52 -3.55 11.87 -6.65
C VAL A 52 -2.79 11.82 -7.96
N ALA A 53 -1.56 11.27 -7.97
CA ALA A 53 -0.78 11.11 -9.18
C ALA A 53 -1.48 10.22 -10.22
N GLY A 54 -2.09 9.11 -9.78
CA GLY A 54 -2.89 8.23 -10.63
C GLY A 54 -4.12 8.94 -11.23
N ALA A 55 -4.84 9.71 -10.41
CA ALA A 55 -5.98 10.50 -10.87
C ALA A 55 -5.56 11.57 -11.90
N LEU A 56 -4.45 12.29 -11.64
CA LEU A 56 -3.90 13.27 -12.57
C LEU A 56 -3.40 12.63 -13.86
N ALA A 57 -2.72 11.48 -13.77
CA ALA A 57 -2.28 10.72 -14.94
C ALA A 57 -3.46 10.28 -15.81
N LEU A 58 -4.54 9.80 -15.19
CA LEU A 58 -5.77 9.44 -15.90
C LEU A 58 -6.41 10.66 -16.58
N ALA A 59 -6.54 11.79 -15.87
CA ALA A 59 -7.08 13.02 -16.43
C ALA A 59 -6.23 13.53 -17.61
N ALA A 60 -4.91 13.53 -17.47
CA ALA A 60 -3.98 13.91 -18.52
C ALA A 60 -4.07 12.97 -19.73
N LEU A 61 -4.19 11.66 -19.51
CA LEU A 61 -4.37 10.68 -20.58
C LEU A 61 -5.65 10.95 -21.37
N VAL A 62 -6.78 11.17 -20.69
CA VAL A 62 -8.05 11.51 -21.35
C VAL A 62 -7.92 12.81 -22.15
N ALA A 63 -7.35 13.86 -21.56
CA ALA A 63 -7.12 15.13 -22.24
C ALA A 63 -6.22 14.98 -23.48
N LEU A 64 -5.17 14.17 -23.39
CA LEU A 64 -4.26 13.86 -24.50
C LEU A 64 -4.99 13.14 -25.63
N LEU A 65 -5.82 12.14 -25.33
CA LEU A 65 -6.62 11.42 -26.33
C LEU A 65 -7.60 12.37 -27.03
N VAL A 66 -8.30 13.21 -26.28
CA VAL A 66 -9.22 14.22 -26.84
C VAL A 66 -8.45 15.22 -27.72
N GLY A 67 -7.30 15.71 -27.26
CA GLY A 67 -6.44 16.60 -28.04
C GLY A 67 -5.95 15.96 -29.33
N LEU A 68 -5.61 14.67 -29.31
CA LEU A 68 -5.20 13.93 -30.51
C LEU A 68 -6.33 13.79 -31.51
N ILE A 69 -7.55 13.48 -31.04
CA ILE A 69 -8.75 13.42 -31.87
C ILE A 69 -9.02 14.80 -32.50
N MET A 70 -8.98 15.89 -31.72
CA MET A 70 -9.18 17.25 -32.21
C MET A 70 -8.11 17.66 -33.24
N THR A 71 -6.87 17.21 -33.07
CA THR A 71 -5.77 17.50 -34.02
C THR A 71 -5.92 16.71 -35.33
N MET A 72 -6.48 15.50 -35.28
CA MET A 72 -6.67 14.63 -36.45
C MET A 72 -8.00 14.85 -37.17
N ALA A 73 -9.04 15.26 -36.45
CA ALA A 73 -10.38 15.44 -36.99
C ALA A 73 -10.45 16.33 -38.25
N PRO A 74 -9.70 17.45 -38.36
CA PRO A 74 -9.72 18.29 -39.56
C PRO A 74 -9.16 17.61 -40.82
N ARG A 75 -8.36 16.54 -40.69
CA ARG A 75 -7.70 15.89 -41.83
C ARG A 75 -8.46 14.68 -42.37
N ILE A 76 -9.04 13.88 -41.48
CA ILE A 76 -9.65 12.58 -41.83
C ILE A 76 -11.10 12.45 -41.36
N GLY A 77 -11.65 13.49 -40.74
CA GLY A 77 -13.00 13.51 -40.17
C GLY A 77 -13.05 12.97 -38.73
N PRO A 78 -14.04 13.39 -37.92
CA PRO A 78 -14.10 13.04 -36.49
C PRO A 78 -14.25 11.54 -36.20
N GLY A 79 -15.00 10.82 -37.04
CA GLY A 79 -15.23 9.38 -36.88
C GLY A 79 -13.94 8.58 -37.00
N TRP A 80 -13.21 8.77 -38.10
CA TRP A 80 -11.93 8.10 -38.34
C TRP A 80 -10.84 8.52 -37.35
N ALA A 81 -10.81 9.80 -36.96
CA ALA A 81 -9.88 10.28 -35.93
C ALA A 81 -10.09 9.55 -34.59
N THR A 82 -11.35 9.31 -34.20
CA THR A 82 -11.68 8.57 -32.98
C THR A 82 -11.27 7.11 -33.09
N THR A 83 -11.62 6.44 -34.19
CA THR A 83 -11.27 5.02 -34.40
C THR A 83 -9.77 4.78 -34.37
N VAL A 84 -8.98 5.62 -35.06
CA VAL A 84 -7.51 5.49 -35.10
C VAL A 84 -6.91 5.75 -33.72
N THR A 85 -7.38 6.78 -33.01
CA THR A 85 -6.86 7.14 -31.69
C THR A 85 -7.16 6.06 -30.66
N VAL A 86 -8.41 5.61 -30.57
CA VAL A 86 -8.84 4.56 -29.63
C VAL A 86 -8.19 3.22 -29.99
N GLY A 87 -8.16 2.86 -31.27
CA GLY A 87 -7.48 1.66 -31.74
C GLY A 87 -5.99 1.66 -31.38
N GLY A 88 -5.29 2.77 -31.60
CA GLY A 88 -3.90 2.94 -31.20
C GLY A 88 -3.69 2.81 -29.69
N ALA A 89 -4.54 3.43 -28.87
CA ALA A 89 -4.47 3.34 -27.42
C ALA A 89 -4.66 1.89 -26.92
N ILE A 90 -5.61 1.15 -27.50
CA ILE A 90 -5.85 -0.26 -27.16
C ILE A 90 -4.65 -1.12 -27.55
N LEU A 91 -4.04 -0.90 -28.73
CA LEU A 91 -2.85 -1.63 -29.15
C LEU A 91 -1.69 -1.43 -28.17
N VAL A 92 -1.44 -0.18 -27.76
CA VAL A 92 -0.40 0.14 -26.76
C VAL A 92 -0.71 -0.49 -25.41
N ALA A 93 -1.96 -0.41 -24.95
CA ALA A 93 -2.39 -1.06 -23.71
C ALA A 93 -2.22 -2.58 -23.75
N GLY A 94 -2.57 -3.22 -24.87
CA GLY A 94 -2.38 -4.65 -25.11
C GLY A 94 -0.91 -5.04 -25.07
N LEU A 95 -0.02 -4.26 -25.68
CA LEU A 95 1.42 -4.49 -25.64
C LEU A 95 1.96 -4.44 -24.21
N PHE A 96 1.57 -3.42 -23.43
CA PHE A 96 1.96 -3.34 -22.02
C PHE A 96 1.40 -4.50 -21.19
N ALA A 97 0.17 -4.94 -21.46
CA ALA A 97 -0.42 -6.09 -20.80
C ALA A 97 0.36 -7.39 -21.08
N LEU A 98 0.78 -7.60 -22.34
CA LEU A 98 1.60 -8.75 -22.72
C LEU A 98 2.97 -8.74 -22.04
N ILE A 99 3.66 -7.60 -22.04
CA ILE A 99 4.96 -7.43 -21.37
C ILE A 99 4.81 -7.63 -19.86
N GLY A 100 3.74 -7.10 -19.27
CA GLY A 100 3.44 -7.21 -17.85
C GLY A 100 3.16 -8.64 -17.42
N ARG A 101 2.47 -9.42 -18.27
CA ARG A 101 2.10 -10.81 -17.97
C ARG A 101 3.32 -11.69 -17.71
N GLY A 102 4.41 -11.50 -18.45
CA GLY A 102 5.67 -12.22 -18.23
C GLY A 102 6.40 -11.88 -16.93
N ARG A 103 5.98 -10.84 -16.20
CA ARG A 103 6.54 -10.48 -14.88
C ARG A 103 5.72 -10.99 -13.70
N LEU A 104 4.56 -11.58 -13.96
CA LEU A 104 3.68 -12.14 -12.94
C LEU A 104 3.92 -13.64 -12.69
N GLU A 105 4.85 -14.26 -13.42
CA GLU A 105 5.26 -15.63 -13.12
C GLU A 105 5.99 -15.64 -11.76
N PRO A 106 5.44 -16.35 -10.75
CA PRO A 106 6.15 -16.58 -9.51
C PRO A 106 7.46 -17.28 -9.88
N ARG A 107 8.60 -16.67 -9.58
CA ARG A 107 9.85 -17.41 -9.54
C ARG A 107 9.64 -18.47 -8.48
N GLU A 108 9.49 -19.73 -8.89
CA GLU A 108 9.60 -20.87 -7.99
C GLU A 108 10.98 -20.74 -7.33
N VAL A 109 10.96 -20.40 -6.04
CA VAL A 109 12.14 -20.37 -5.15
C VAL A 109 12.20 -21.72 -4.47
#